data_AF-A0A7W1BN33-F1
#
_entry.id   AF-A0A7W1BN33-F1
#
_cell.length_a   1.000
_cell.length_b   1.000
_cell.length_c   1.000
_cell.angle_alpha   90.00
_cell.angle_beta   90.00
_cell.angle_gamma   90.00
#
_symmetry.space_group_name_H-M   'P 1'
#
loop_
_entity.id
_entity.type
_entity.pdbx_description
1 polymer ?
#
loop_
_entity_poly.entity_id
_entity_poly.type
_entity_poly.pdbx_seq_one_letter_code
_entity_poly.pdbx_strand_id
1 'polypeptide(L)'
;MIVAAVAVAAAGLIAHNVLSLPLAPLAVENVGPVAVYAALLAWCVAARDGIAARAALTFWAGLNLVGGALTVLPLPLLPFVPEQTVEHYAAHAIYAIAQVPLLGLLLTARRRPAGPPQGRFARSPRRPERQREPRPERDSGGV
;
A
#
# COMPACT_ATOMS: atom_id res chain seq x y z
N MET A 1 10.56 -0.53 -8.22
CA MET A 1 9.49 0.44 -8.59
C MET A 1 8.96 1.21 -7.38
N ILE A 2 8.61 0.56 -6.27
CA ILE A 2 8.09 1.27 -5.07
C ILE A 2 9.08 2.28 -4.48
N VAL A 3 10.37 1.91 -4.40
CA VAL A 3 11.46 2.81 -3.95
C VAL A 3 11.50 4.09 -4.80
N ALA A 4 11.49 3.95 -6.13
CA ALA A 4 11.52 5.09 -7.04
C ALA A 4 10.25 5.95 -6.93
N ALA A 5 9.08 5.32 -6.78
CA ALA A 5 7.83 6.05 -6.60
C ALA A 5 7.79 6.83 -5.26
N VAL A 6 8.32 6.25 -4.17
CA VAL A 6 8.50 6.95 -2.90
C VAL A 6 9.50 8.09 -3.04
N ALA A 7 10.61 7.90 -3.74
CA ALA A 7 11.61 8.94 -3.97
C ALA A 7 11.01 10.13 -4.73
N VAL A 8 10.21 9.89 -5.77
CA VAL A 8 9.49 10.94 -6.51
C VAL A 8 8.50 11.67 -5.58
N ALA A 9 7.70 10.93 -4.80
CA ALA A 9 6.74 11.51 -3.87
C ALA A 9 7.41 12.40 -2.81
N ALA A 10 8.54 11.95 -2.26
CA ALA A 10 9.34 12.71 -1.30
C ALA A 10 10.02 13.93 -1.96
N ALA A 11 10.52 13.81 -3.19
CA ALA A 11 11.11 14.93 -3.92
C ALA A 11 10.07 16.02 -4.22
N GLY A 12 8.84 15.66 -4.59
CA GLY A 12 7.76 16.63 -4.79
C GLY A 12 7.40 17.39 -3.52
N LEU A 13 7.42 16.72 -2.36
CA LEU A 13 7.23 17.35 -1.06
C LEU A 13 8.36 18.34 -0.74
N ILE A 14 9.63 17.95 -0.95
CA ILE A 14 10.78 18.83 -0.75
C ILE A 14 10.68 20.05 -1.66
N ALA A 15 10.37 19.84 -2.94
CA ALA A 15 10.20 20.93 -3.91
C ALA A 15 9.08 21.89 -3.46
N HIS A 16 7.94 21.36 -3.01
CA HIS A 16 6.87 22.18 -2.46
C HIS A 16 7.33 23.01 -1.27
N ASN A 17 8.01 22.42 -0.30
CA ASN A 17 8.40 23.15 0.89
C ASN A 17 9.47 24.21 0.59
N VAL A 18 10.44 23.92 -0.29
CA VAL A 18 11.47 24.89 -0.69
C VAL A 18 10.87 26.09 -1.41
N LEU A 19 9.83 25.88 -2.21
CA LEU A 19 9.14 26.95 -2.95
C LEU A 19 8.12 27.69 -2.08
N SER A 20 7.48 27.02 -1.12
CA SER A 20 6.36 27.58 -0.37
C SER A 20 6.75 28.14 1.01
N LEU A 21 7.88 27.72 1.59
CA LEU A 21 8.23 28.01 2.98
C LEU A 21 9.63 28.62 3.10
N PRO A 22 9.78 29.78 3.77
CA PRO A 22 11.10 30.37 4.06
C PRO A 22 11.74 29.68 5.28
N LEU A 23 11.82 28.34 5.26
CA LEU A 23 12.33 27.53 6.36
C LEU A 23 13.72 26.97 6.05
N ALA A 24 14.50 26.74 7.11
CA ALA A 24 15.79 26.06 6.98
C ALA A 24 15.62 24.66 6.38
N PRO A 25 16.56 24.14 5.57
CA PRO A 25 16.44 22.82 4.95
C PRO A 25 16.18 21.67 5.94
N LEU A 26 16.70 21.79 7.18
CA LEU A 26 16.55 20.78 8.24
C LEU A 26 15.39 21.08 9.22
N ALA A 27 14.56 22.09 8.94
CA ALA A 27 13.35 22.35 9.73
C ALA A 27 12.44 21.12 9.75
N VAL A 28 11.73 20.90 10.86
CA VAL A 28 10.93 19.68 11.07
C VAL A 28 9.82 19.55 10.03
N GLU A 29 9.31 20.65 9.51
CA GLU A 29 8.34 20.73 8.44
C GLU A 29 8.90 20.19 7.12
N ASN A 30 10.21 20.30 6.90
CA ASN A 30 10.93 19.78 5.74
C ASN A 30 11.30 18.31 5.91
N VAL A 31 11.93 17.96 7.04
CA VAL A 31 12.51 16.63 7.22
C VAL A 31 11.52 15.62 7.79
N GLY A 32 10.54 16.06 8.58
CA GLY A 32 9.58 15.20 9.26
C GLY A 32 8.77 14.36 8.27
N PRO A 33 8.08 14.97 7.30
CA PRO A 33 7.25 14.20 6.39
C PRO A 33 8.08 13.33 5.42
N VAL A 34 9.31 13.73 5.09
CA VAL A 34 10.29 12.89 4.34
C VAL A 34 10.75 11.70 5.18
N ALA A 35 11.00 11.89 6.48
CA ALA A 35 11.37 10.82 7.40
C ALA A 35 10.25 9.79 7.54
N VAL A 36 8.97 10.21 7.53
CA VAL A 36 7.83 9.29 7.49
C VAL A 36 7.85 8.45 6.21
N TYR A 37 8.10 9.06 5.04
CA TYR A 37 8.27 8.31 3.79
C TYR A 37 9.39 7.28 3.88
N ALA A 38 10.55 7.66 4.42
CA ALA A 38 11.69 6.76 4.59
C ALA A 38 11.36 5.59 5.54
N ALA A 39 10.72 5.88 6.68
CA ALA A 39 10.33 4.86 7.66
C ALA A 39 9.30 3.88 7.10
N LEU A 40 8.29 4.38 6.39
CA LEU A 40 7.27 3.54 5.77
C LEU A 40 7.82 2.70 4.61
N LEU A 41 8.76 3.25 3.83
CA LEU A 41 9.47 2.49 2.80
C LEU A 41 10.33 1.39 3.42
N ALA A 42 11.11 1.71 4.46
CA ALA A 42 11.93 0.72 5.17
C ALA A 42 11.06 -0.41 5.74
N TRP A 43 9.93 -0.06 6.35
CA TRP A 43 8.97 -1.05 6.83
C TRP A 43 8.40 -1.91 5.68
N CYS A 44 8.04 -1.29 4.55
CA CYS A 44 7.53 -2.01 3.39
C CYS A 44 8.55 -3.01 2.82
N VAL A 45 9.82 -2.60 2.72
CA VAL A 45 10.93 -3.47 2.29
C VAL A 45 11.16 -4.61 3.31
N ALA A 46 11.22 -4.29 4.60
CA ALA A 46 11.42 -5.28 5.66
C ALA A 46 10.27 -6.32 5.73
N ALA A 47 9.04 -5.85 5.54
CA ALA A 47 7.84 -6.68 5.51
C ALA A 47 7.59 -7.36 4.15
N ARG A 48 8.54 -7.30 3.21
CA ARG A 48 8.44 -7.91 1.87
C ARG A 48 7.16 -7.54 1.13
N ASP A 49 6.88 -6.23 1.07
CA ASP A 49 5.68 -5.66 0.44
C ASP A 49 4.34 -6.05 1.10
N GLY A 50 4.36 -6.32 2.41
CA GLY A 50 3.17 -6.64 3.20
C GLY A 50 2.04 -5.62 3.06
N ILE A 51 0.79 -6.12 3.11
CA ILE A 51 -0.43 -5.32 2.87
C ILE A 51 -0.54 -4.12 3.82
N ALA A 52 -0.20 -4.30 5.10
CA ALA A 52 -0.25 -3.24 6.10
C ALA A 52 0.72 -2.08 5.77
N ALA A 53 1.97 -2.39 5.43
CA ALA A 53 2.97 -1.39 5.07
C ALA A 53 2.56 -0.64 3.78
N ARG A 54 2.02 -1.37 2.78
CA ARG A 54 1.46 -0.74 1.58
C ARG A 54 0.25 0.14 1.88
N ALA A 55 -0.60 -0.26 2.83
CA ALA A 55 -1.72 0.56 3.28
C ALA A 55 -1.26 1.85 3.95
N ALA A 56 -0.26 1.77 4.82
CA ALA A 56 0.33 2.94 5.46
C ALA A 56 0.94 3.90 4.43
N LEU A 57 1.70 3.39 3.45
CA LEU A 57 2.22 4.22 2.34
C LEU A 57 1.11 4.84 1.50
N THR A 58 0.02 4.11 1.25
CA THR A 58 -1.12 4.63 0.49
C THR A 58 -1.82 5.75 1.26
N PHE A 59 -2.06 5.53 2.55
CA PHE A 59 -2.66 6.51 3.44
C PHE A 59 -1.80 7.76 3.52
N TRP A 60 -0.49 7.60 3.73
CA TRP A 60 0.43 8.73 3.83
C TRP A 60 0.48 9.54 2.53
N ALA A 61 0.63 8.90 1.37
CA ALA A 61 0.59 9.59 0.08
C ALA A 61 -0.76 10.26 -0.19
N GLY A 62 -1.86 9.63 0.22
CA GLY A 62 -3.20 10.20 0.11
C GLY A 62 -3.39 11.41 1.01
N LEU A 63 -2.90 11.36 2.25
CA LEU A 63 -2.93 12.49 3.19
C LEU A 63 -2.16 13.69 2.63
N ASN A 64 -0.97 13.44 2.08
CA ASN A 64 -0.13 14.46 1.46
C ASN A 64 -0.84 15.11 0.24
N LEU A 65 -1.45 14.31 -0.63
CA LEU A 65 -2.22 14.79 -1.77
C LEU A 65 -3.45 15.61 -1.35
N VAL A 66 -4.24 15.11 -0.39
CA VAL A 66 -5.44 15.79 0.11
C VAL A 66 -5.05 17.07 0.83
N GLY A 67 -4.03 17.04 1.68
CA GLY A 67 -3.50 18.22 2.38
C GLY A 67 -3.10 19.32 1.40
N GLY A 68 -2.33 18.98 0.36
CA GLY A 68 -1.95 19.94 -0.67
C GLY A 68 -3.11 20.43 -1.55
N ALA A 69 -4.15 19.62 -1.75
CA ALA A 69 -5.34 20.08 -2.46
C ALA A 69 -6.16 21.07 -1.62
N LEU A 70 -6.31 20.80 -0.31
CA LEU A 70 -7.13 21.64 0.57
C LEU A 70 -6.55 23.03 0.79
N THR A 71 -5.23 23.18 0.74
CA THR A 71 -4.52 24.45 0.96
C THR A 71 -4.65 25.43 -0.21
N VAL A 72 -4.97 24.95 -1.42
CA VAL A 72 -5.15 25.78 -2.62
C VAL A 72 -6.61 26.06 -2.96
N LEU A 73 -7.56 25.41 -2.28
CA LEU A 73 -8.97 25.66 -2.48
C LEU A 73 -9.38 26.92 -1.72
N PRO A 74 -10.15 27.84 -2.33
CA PRO A 74 -10.67 29.04 -1.68
C PRO A 74 -11.81 28.70 -0.70
N LEU A 75 -11.52 27.88 0.31
CA LEU A 75 -12.47 27.48 1.35
C LEU A 75 -12.57 28.57 2.43
N PRO A 76 -13.76 29.13 2.69
CA PRO A 76 -13.93 30.28 3.57
C PRO A 76 -13.57 30.01 5.05
N LEU A 77 -13.34 28.74 5.42
CA LEU A 77 -13.00 28.32 6.77
C LEU A 77 -11.47 28.23 7.01
N LEU A 78 -10.64 28.37 5.97
CA LEU A 78 -9.18 28.23 6.08
C LEU A 78 -8.48 29.60 6.03
N PRO A 79 -7.41 29.80 6.82
CA PRO A 79 -6.57 30.98 6.68
C PRO A 79 -5.81 30.90 5.35
N PHE A 80 -6.03 31.85 4.44
CA PHE A 80 -5.29 31.99 3.17
C PHE A 80 -3.92 32.64 3.37
N VAL A 81 -3.16 32.14 4.33
CA VAL A 81 -1.79 32.53 4.58
C VAL A 81 -0.93 31.29 4.33
N PRO A 82 0.11 31.37 3.47
CA PRO A 82 0.58 32.54 2.73
C PRO A 82 -0.33 32.98 1.57
N GLU A 83 -0.02 34.14 0.97
CA GLU A 83 -0.71 34.68 -0.20
C GLU A 83 -0.79 33.63 -1.33
N GLN A 84 -1.98 33.52 -1.93
CA GLN A 84 -2.27 32.59 -3.02
C GLN A 84 -1.70 33.15 -4.33
N THR A 85 -0.41 32.93 -4.57
CA THR A 85 0.30 33.35 -5.79
C THR A 85 0.37 32.23 -6.82
N VAL A 86 0.67 32.57 -8.08
CA VAL A 86 0.91 31.57 -9.15
C VAL A 86 2.00 30.56 -8.75
N GLU A 87 3.05 31.03 -8.08
CA GLU A 87 4.12 30.18 -7.57
C GLU A 87 3.62 29.19 -6.52
N HIS A 88 2.76 29.64 -5.59
CA HIS A 88 2.13 28.78 -4.59
C HIS A 88 1.28 27.67 -5.24
N TYR A 89 0.48 28.00 -6.24
CA TYR A 89 -0.30 27.01 -7.01
C TYR A 89 0.59 26.04 -7.78
N ALA A 90 1.67 26.53 -8.40
CA ALA A 90 2.62 25.70 -9.13
C ALA A 90 3.35 24.71 -8.20
N ALA A 91 3.78 25.15 -7.02
CA ALA A 91 4.40 24.30 -6.00
C ALA A 91 3.46 23.16 -5.58
N HIS A 92 2.17 23.47 -5.34
CA HIS A 92 1.15 22.47 -5.02
C HIS A 92 0.86 21.52 -6.18
N ALA A 93 0.84 22.01 -7.42
CA ALA A 93 0.63 21.18 -8.60
C ALA A 93 1.77 20.16 -8.78
N ILE A 94 3.03 20.61 -8.67
CA ILE A 94 4.22 19.74 -8.72
C ILE A 94 4.13 18.67 -7.63
N TYR A 95 3.81 19.08 -6.42
CA TYR A 95 3.67 18.19 -5.28
C TYR A 95 2.58 17.14 -5.47
N ALA A 96 1.40 17.54 -5.93
CA ALA A 96 0.28 16.65 -6.22
C ALA A 96 0.63 15.63 -7.30
N ILE A 97 1.23 16.08 -8.42
CA ILE A 97 1.67 15.23 -9.52
C ILE A 97 2.69 14.20 -9.02
N ALA A 98 3.62 14.61 -8.17
CA ALA A 98 4.64 13.72 -7.61
C ALA A 98 4.07 12.59 -6.72
N GLN A 99 2.87 12.74 -6.14
CA GLN A 99 2.22 11.68 -5.36
C GLN A 99 1.58 10.60 -6.25
N VAL A 100 1.20 10.94 -7.50
CA VAL A 100 0.42 10.08 -8.39
C VAL A 100 1.10 8.75 -8.71
N PRO A 101 2.41 8.67 -9.04
CA PRO A 101 3.05 7.39 -9.33
C PRO A 101 2.99 6.40 -8.17
N LEU A 102 3.17 6.88 -6.93
CA LEU A 102 3.12 6.05 -5.74
C LEU A 102 1.71 5.54 -5.47
N LEU A 103 0.70 6.43 -5.53
CA LEU A 103 -0.70 6.05 -5.38
C LEU A 103 -1.15 5.07 -6.46
N GLY A 104 -0.80 5.33 -7.72
CA GLY A 104 -1.10 4.45 -8.85
C GLY A 104 -0.53 3.05 -8.66
N LEU A 105 0.75 2.96 -8.27
CA LEU A 105 1.40 1.68 -8.00
C LEU A 105 0.72 0.91 -6.86
N LEU A 106 0.42 1.59 -5.75
CA LEU A 106 -0.13 0.96 -4.56
C LEU A 106 -1.58 0.51 -4.74
N LEU A 107 -2.40 1.30 -5.44
CA LEU A 107 -3.82 1.02 -5.68
C LEU A 107 -4.01 -0.06 -6.77
N THR A 108 -3.23 -0.04 -7.84
CA THR A 108 -3.33 -1.06 -8.91
C THR A 108 -2.89 -2.43 -8.42
N ALA A 109 -1.85 -2.50 -7.59
CA ALA A 109 -1.39 -3.76 -7.03
C ALA A 109 -2.33 -4.36 -5.96
N ARG A 110 -3.41 -3.67 -5.56
CA ARG A 110 -4.51 -4.24 -4.75
C ARG A 110 -5.61 -4.88 -5.62
N ARG A 111 -5.69 -4.47 -6.89
CA ARG A 111 -6.73 -4.90 -7.83
C ARG A 111 -6.34 -6.16 -8.60
N ARG A 112 -5.15 -6.71 -8.42
CA ARG A 112 -4.79 -8.00 -9.00
C ARG A 112 -5.69 -9.06 -8.36
N PRO A 113 -6.62 -9.67 -9.10
CA PRO A 113 -7.43 -10.75 -8.54
C PRO A 113 -6.47 -11.84 -8.09
N ALA A 114 -6.71 -12.38 -6.88
CA ALA A 114 -6.09 -13.64 -6.50
C ALA A 114 -6.44 -14.62 -7.63
N GLY A 115 -5.42 -15.09 -8.36
CA GLY A 115 -5.64 -16.08 -9.40
C GLY A 115 -6.46 -17.24 -8.82
N PRO A 116 -7.30 -17.91 -9.63
CA PRO A 116 -8.06 -19.05 -9.14
C PRO A 116 -7.10 -20.01 -8.43
N PRO A 117 -7.47 -20.54 -7.23
CA PRO A 117 -6.59 -21.41 -6.46
C PRO A 117 -6.11 -22.54 -7.37
N GLN A 118 -4.81 -22.53 -7.70
CA GLN A 118 -4.20 -23.57 -8.51
C GLN A 118 -4.30 -24.89 -7.72
N GLY A 119 -5.21 -25.75 -8.17
CA GLY A 119 -5.12 -27.20 -8.03
C GLY A 119 -5.23 -27.78 -6.62
N ARG A 120 -6.45 -27.88 -6.07
CA ARG A 120 -6.77 -28.95 -5.10
C ARG A 120 -7.97 -29.80 -5.48
N PHE A 121 -8.19 -29.99 -6.78
CA PHE A 121 -9.14 -30.99 -7.30
C PHE A 121 -8.43 -31.92 -8.28
N ALA A 122 -7.83 -32.98 -7.75
CA ALA A 122 -7.66 -34.26 -8.44
C ALA A 122 -7.14 -35.33 -7.46
N ARG A 123 -7.94 -35.70 -6.46
CA ARG A 123 -7.92 -37.08 -5.96
C ARG A 123 -9.34 -37.62 -5.95
N SER A 124 -9.58 -38.45 -6.95
CA SER A 124 -10.78 -39.24 -7.20
C SER A 124 -11.27 -39.94 -5.92
N PRO A 125 -12.59 -40.01 -5.66
CA PRO A 125 -13.10 -40.75 -4.52
C PRO A 125 -12.85 -42.24 -4.77
N ARG A 126 -11.92 -42.84 -4.01
CA ARG A 126 -11.79 -44.30 -3.94
C ARG A 126 -13.10 -44.85 -3.38
N ARG A 127 -13.80 -45.61 -4.24
CA ARG A 127 -14.98 -46.41 -3.93
C ARG A 127 -14.68 -47.33 -2.73
N PRO A 128 -15.53 -47.41 -1.70
CA PRO A 128 -15.31 -48.37 -0.62
C PRO A 128 -15.59 -49.77 -1.15
N GLU A 129 -14.55 -50.58 -1.27
CA GLU A 129 -14.69 -52.03 -1.40
C GLU A 129 -15.41 -52.55 -0.15
N ARG A 130 -16.65 -53.00 -0.34
CA ARG A 130 -17.34 -53.84 0.65
C ARG A 130 -16.50 -55.10 0.84
N GLN A 131 -15.76 -55.15 1.94
CA GLN A 131 -15.21 -56.40 2.44
C GLN A 131 -16.39 -57.33 2.73
N ARG A 132 -16.53 -58.37 1.91
CA ARG A 132 -17.38 -59.50 2.20
C ARG A 132 -16.68 -60.31 3.29
N GLU A 133 -17.32 -60.41 4.46
CA GLU A 133 -16.91 -61.29 5.54
C GLU A 133 -16.92 -62.77 5.08
N PRO A 134 -15.89 -63.56 5.39
CA PRO A 134 -16.01 -65.01 5.46
C PRO A 134 -16.53 -65.43 6.83
N ARG A 135 -17.58 -66.26 6.78
CA ARG A 135 -18.35 -66.89 7.85
C ARG A 135 -17.47 -67.76 8.77
N PRO A 136 -17.77 -67.87 10.07
CA PRO A 136 -17.01 -68.73 10.98
C PRO A 136 -17.30 -70.21 10.71
N GLU A 137 -16.25 -71.00 10.52
CA GLU A 137 -16.35 -72.46 10.49
C GLU A 137 -16.16 -72.99 11.93
N ARG A 138 -17.28 -73.35 12.54
CA ARG A 138 -17.33 -74.26 13.69
C ARG A 138 -17.60 -75.66 13.14
N ASP A 139 -16.68 -76.59 13.39
CA ASP A 139 -17.01 -77.97 13.80
C ASP A 139 -15.69 -78.67 14.20
N SER A 140 -15.49 -79.00 15.47
CA SER A 140 -15.79 -80.31 16.09
C SER A 140 -14.90 -81.42 15.49
N GLY A 141 -13.89 -81.93 16.19
CA GLY A 141 -14.04 -82.75 17.39
C GLY A 141 -14.43 -84.17 16.98
N GLY A 142 -13.46 -85.09 16.84
CA GLY A 142 -13.76 -86.49 16.54
C GLY A 142 -12.55 -87.41 16.40
N VAL A 143 -12.25 -88.09 17.52
CA VAL A 143 -11.56 -89.40 17.71
C VAL A 143 -10.08 -89.52 17.36
#